data_AF-A0A537FRA8-F1
#
_entry.id   AF-A0A537FRA8-F1
#
_cell.length_a   1.000
_cell.length_b   1.000
_cell.length_c   1.000
_cell.angle_alpha   90.00
_cell.angle_beta   90.00
_cell.angle_gamma   90.00
#
_symmetry.space_group_name_H-M   'P 1'
#
loop_
_entity.id
_entity.type
_entity.pdbx_description
1 polymer ?
#
loop_
_entity_poly.entity_id
_entity_poly.type
_entity_poly.pdbx_seq_one_letter_code
_entity_poly.pdbx_strand_id
1 'polypeptide(L)'
;MRTACIAAGFLLLAGCGKPIPPTAGAPVAMTKQPAGQLMLPNASRQFLTVEPVAPGEFSATRTYFGRTAFRPKALSAVTAPFAGRVARVSIEPGQRVRAGATLFTIESPDAMGVRTALSQARLKVRLQEEVLARQTEMVKRGVGLEVERFE
;
A
#
# COMPACT_ATOMS: atom_id res chain seq x y z
N MET A 1 -61.09 53.99 -16.08
CA MET A 1 -62.15 54.81 -15.44
C MET A 1 -61.51 55.41 -14.18
N ARG A 2 -61.21 56.70 -14.01
CA ARG A 2 -61.73 58.00 -14.49
C ARG A 2 -60.52 58.97 -14.41
N THR A 3 -60.04 59.65 -15.46
CA THR A 3 -60.48 60.97 -16.00
C THR A 3 -60.86 61.96 -14.88
N ALA A 4 -60.40 63.21 -14.80
CA ALA A 4 -60.19 64.24 -15.82
C ALA A 4 -59.44 65.43 -15.16
N CYS A 5 -58.48 66.08 -15.83
CA CYS A 5 -58.62 67.36 -16.57
C CYS A 5 -59.09 68.54 -15.68
N ILE A 6 -58.36 69.64 -15.59
CA ILE A 6 -58.52 70.94 -16.33
C ILE A 6 -57.72 71.94 -15.46
N ALA A 7 -57.01 72.99 -15.87
CA ALA A 7 -56.83 73.81 -17.07
C ALA A 7 -55.41 74.41 -16.95
N ALA A 8 -54.60 74.44 -18.00
CA ALA A 8 -54.58 75.44 -19.07
C ALA A 8 -54.08 76.83 -18.63
N GLY A 9 -52.92 77.23 -19.17
CA GLY A 9 -52.65 78.64 -19.45
C GLY A 9 -51.21 79.10 -19.24
N PHE A 10 -50.62 79.59 -20.35
CA PHE A 10 -49.49 80.54 -20.43
C PHE A 10 -48.05 79.95 -20.40
N LEU A 11 -47.42 79.65 -21.55
CA LEU A 11 -46.83 80.56 -22.55
C LEU A 11 -45.57 81.29 -22.04
N LEU A 12 -44.37 80.76 -22.33
CA LEU A 12 -43.26 81.50 -22.99
C LEU A 12 -42.00 80.62 -23.12
N LEU A 13 -41.53 80.50 -24.37
CA LEU A 13 -40.20 80.03 -24.72
C LEU A 13 -39.14 80.95 -24.12
N ALA A 14 -38.19 80.39 -23.38
CA ALA A 14 -36.81 80.89 -23.34
C ALA A 14 -35.88 79.71 -23.04
N GLY A 15 -35.05 79.37 -24.01
CA GLY A 15 -34.03 78.35 -23.88
C GLY A 15 -32.97 78.71 -22.83
N CYS A 16 -32.31 77.68 -22.33
CA CYS A 16 -30.92 77.77 -21.86
C CYS A 16 -30.39 76.33 -21.73
N GLY A 17 -29.55 75.93 -22.68
CA GLY A 17 -28.75 74.72 -22.58
C GLY A 17 -27.83 74.83 -21.37
N LYS A 18 -27.99 73.91 -20.41
CA LYS A 18 -27.05 73.77 -19.29
C LYS A 18 -26.04 72.67 -19.63
N PRO A 19 -24.73 72.98 -19.66
CA PRO A 19 -23.70 71.98 -19.85
C PRO A 19 -23.67 71.03 -18.66
N ILE A 20 -23.53 69.74 -18.96
CA ILE A 20 -23.35 68.64 -18.01
C ILE A 20 -21.99 68.84 -17.33
N PRO A 21 -21.92 69.06 -16.00
CA PRO A 21 -20.67 68.96 -15.28
C PRO A 21 -20.31 67.46 -15.12
N PRO A 22 -19.07 67.05 -15.42
CA PRO A 22 -18.58 65.75 -14.98
C PRO A 22 -18.58 65.76 -13.45
N THR A 23 -19.36 64.86 -12.83
CA THR A 23 -19.26 64.59 -11.40
C THR A 23 -17.87 64.04 -11.14
N ALA A 24 -16.96 64.94 -10.77
CA ALA A 24 -15.71 64.64 -10.13
C ALA A 24 -16.00 63.70 -8.95
N GLY A 25 -15.34 62.54 -8.95
CA GLY A 25 -15.35 61.64 -7.82
C GLY A 25 -14.96 62.42 -6.57
N ALA A 26 -15.86 62.48 -5.60
CA ALA A 26 -15.53 62.98 -4.29
C ALA A 26 -14.37 62.13 -3.73
N PRO A 27 -13.27 62.75 -3.27
CA PRO A 27 -12.19 62.01 -2.65
C PRO A 27 -12.72 61.39 -1.37
N VAL A 28 -12.80 60.07 -1.34
CA VAL A 28 -13.06 59.33 -0.11
C VAL A 28 -11.84 59.55 0.77
N ALA A 29 -11.98 60.44 1.75
CA ALA A 29 -10.94 60.71 2.73
C ALA A 29 -10.62 59.40 3.47
N MET A 30 -9.48 58.79 3.13
CA MET A 30 -8.92 57.66 3.86
C MET A 30 -8.34 58.19 5.17
N THR A 31 -9.16 58.26 6.22
CA THR A 31 -8.67 58.38 7.58
C THR A 31 -7.92 57.10 7.93
N LYS A 32 -6.68 57.26 8.41
CA LYS A 32 -5.76 56.21 8.85
C LYS A 32 -6.45 55.31 9.87
N GLN A 33 -6.92 54.17 9.37
CA GLN A 33 -7.68 53.19 10.12
C GLN A 33 -6.75 52.36 11.02
N PRO A 34 -7.06 52.15 12.31
CA PRO A 34 -6.26 51.28 13.17
C PRO A 34 -6.28 49.85 12.64
N ALA A 35 -5.11 49.20 12.63
CA ALA A 35 -4.94 47.86 12.07
C ALA A 35 -5.91 46.87 12.75
N GLY A 36 -6.80 46.25 11.96
CA GLY A 36 -7.74 45.22 12.40
C GLY A 36 -9.21 45.64 12.52
N GLN A 37 -9.57 46.91 12.27
CA GLN A 37 -10.99 47.33 12.18
C GLN A 37 -11.25 48.04 10.86
N LEU A 38 -12.30 47.68 10.14
CA LEU A 38 -12.77 48.39 8.95
C LEU A 38 -13.99 49.24 9.33
N MET A 39 -13.92 50.56 9.16
CA MET A 39 -15.04 51.48 9.34
C MET A 39 -15.78 51.63 8.02
N LEU A 40 -17.02 51.16 7.96
CA LEU A 40 -17.81 51.17 6.74
C LEU A 40 -18.69 52.43 6.66
N PRO A 41 -18.62 53.19 5.54
CA PRO A 41 -19.53 54.31 5.27
C PRO A 41 -20.99 53.87 5.26
N ASN A 42 -21.90 54.69 5.79
CA ASN A 42 -23.32 54.33 5.96
C ASN A 42 -24.01 53.85 4.67
N ALA A 43 -23.66 54.40 3.51
CA ALA A 43 -24.19 53.98 2.21
C ALA A 43 -23.83 52.53 1.83
N SER A 44 -22.77 51.96 2.41
CA SER A 44 -22.33 50.58 2.16
C SER A 44 -22.98 49.56 3.12
N ARG A 45 -23.57 50.01 4.23
CA ARG A 45 -24.19 49.14 5.25
C ARG A 45 -25.48 48.48 4.75
N GLN A 46 -26.21 49.13 3.85
CA GLN A 46 -27.44 48.59 3.26
C GLN A 46 -27.23 47.36 2.36
N PHE A 47 -25.98 47.05 2.00
CA PHE A 47 -25.62 45.89 1.18
C PHE A 47 -24.99 44.74 1.98
N LEU A 48 -24.96 44.84 3.32
CA LEU A 48 -24.38 43.81 4.18
C LEU A 48 -25.47 42.96 4.82
N THR A 49 -25.33 41.65 4.68
CA THR A 49 -26.10 40.67 5.45
C THR A 49 -25.16 40.04 6.46
N VAL A 50 -25.46 40.21 7.74
CA VAL A 50 -24.69 39.64 8.84
C VAL A 50 -25.52 38.54 9.48
N GLU A 51 -24.96 37.34 9.55
CA GLU A 51 -25.58 36.20 10.22
C GLU A 51 -24.66 35.72 11.35
N PRO A 52 -25.19 35.43 12.55
CA PRO A 52 -24.38 34.93 13.66
C PRO A 52 -23.80 33.56 13.32
N VAL A 53 -22.50 33.37 13.57
CA VAL A 53 -21.85 32.06 13.43
C VAL A 53 -22.33 31.14 14.56
N ALA A 54 -23.12 30.13 14.20
CA ALA A 54 -23.46 29.03 15.09
C ALA A 54 -22.61 27.79 14.75
N PRO A 55 -22.21 26.98 15.74
CA PRO A 55 -21.58 25.70 15.47
C PRO A 55 -22.58 24.79 14.74
N GLY A 56 -22.29 24.49 13.48
CA GLY A 56 -23.02 23.52 12.67
C GLY A 56 -22.23 22.21 12.57
N GLU A 57 -22.90 21.08 12.66
CA GLU A 57 -22.27 19.79 12.39
C GLU A 57 -22.02 19.64 10.88
N PHE A 58 -20.77 19.84 10.48
CA PHE A 58 -20.34 19.65 9.10
C PHE A 58 -19.70 18.27 8.95
N SER A 59 -20.45 17.32 8.39
CA SER A 59 -19.92 16.00 8.03
C SER A 59 -19.57 15.96 6.55
N ALA A 60 -18.29 16.23 6.24
CA ALA A 60 -17.76 15.99 4.90
C ALA A 60 -17.42 14.50 4.74
N THR A 61 -18.27 13.77 4.02
CA THR A 61 -17.93 12.41 3.60
C THR A 61 -16.88 12.48 2.50
N ARG A 62 -15.70 11.88 2.73
CA ARG A 62 -14.67 11.68 1.70
C ARG A 62 -14.65 10.22 1.28
N THR A 63 -14.81 9.99 -0.01
CA THR A 63 -14.67 8.66 -0.60
C THR A 63 -13.20 8.39 -0.88
N TYR A 64 -12.70 7.28 -0.35
CA TYR A 64 -11.35 6.78 -0.63
C TYR A 64 -11.47 5.46 -1.38
N PHE A 65 -10.59 5.25 -2.36
CA PHE A 65 -10.47 3.95 -3.01
C PHE A 65 -9.59 3.06 -2.14
N GLY A 66 -10.13 1.92 -1.73
CA GLY A 66 -9.39 0.88 -1.01
C GLY A 66 -9.40 -0.42 -1.80
N ARG A 67 -8.34 -1.23 -1.63
CA ARG A 67 -8.32 -2.62 -2.09
C ARG A 67 -8.21 -3.52 -0.87
N THR A 68 -9.03 -4.56 -0.82
CA THR A 68 -8.91 -5.60 0.20
C THR A 68 -7.74 -6.50 -0.16
N ALA A 69 -6.71 -6.53 0.68
CA ALA A 69 -5.60 -7.46 0.57
C ALA A 69 -5.71 -8.52 1.67
N PHE A 70 -5.26 -9.73 1.39
CA PHE A 70 -5.09 -10.74 2.42
C PHE A 70 -4.06 -10.28 3.46
N ARG A 71 -4.27 -10.64 4.72
CA ARG A 71 -3.27 -10.40 5.76
C ARG A 71 -1.97 -11.10 5.34
N PRO A 72 -0.79 -10.45 5.40
CA PRO A 72 0.45 -11.06 4.94
C PRO A 72 0.75 -12.41 5.61
N LYS A 73 0.35 -12.60 6.87
CA LYS A 73 0.50 -13.88 7.60
C LYS A 73 -0.50 -14.97 7.18
N ALA A 74 -1.54 -14.63 6.42
CA ALA A 74 -2.53 -15.57 5.90
C ALA A 74 -2.19 -16.07 4.48
N LEU A 75 -1.14 -15.54 3.85
CA LEU A 75 -0.66 -15.95 2.55
C LEU A 75 0.75 -16.54 2.70
N SER A 76 0.95 -17.78 2.26
CA SER A 76 2.26 -18.42 2.23
C SER A 76 2.45 -19.10 0.89
N ALA A 77 3.54 -18.77 0.20
CA ALA A 77 3.94 -19.46 -1.02
C ALA A 77 4.78 -20.68 -0.62
N VAL A 78 4.32 -21.88 -0.99
CA VAL A 78 5.04 -23.13 -0.73
C VAL A 78 5.86 -23.48 -1.96
N THR A 79 7.18 -23.44 -1.82
CA THR A 79 8.13 -23.76 -2.89
C THR A 79 8.80 -25.10 -2.62
N ALA A 80 9.14 -25.83 -3.68
CA ALA A 80 9.92 -27.06 -3.56
C ALA A 80 11.35 -26.76 -3.05
N PRO A 81 11.86 -27.51 -2.05
CA PRO A 81 13.21 -27.28 -1.52
C PRO A 81 14.32 -27.73 -2.47
N PHE A 82 14.02 -28.66 -3.39
CA PHE A 82 14.97 -29.21 -4.36
C PHE A 82 14.35 -29.25 -5.75
N ALA A 83 15.18 -29.10 -6.77
CA ALA A 83 14.77 -29.32 -8.15
C ALA A 83 14.47 -30.80 -8.39
N GLY A 84 13.43 -31.08 -9.16
CA GLY A 84 13.00 -32.43 -9.47
C GLY A 84 11.74 -32.46 -10.32
N ARG A 85 11.33 -33.67 -10.70
CA ARG A 85 10.09 -33.91 -11.44
C ARG A 85 8.93 -34.04 -10.46
N VAL A 86 7.81 -33.38 -10.75
CA VAL A 86 6.57 -33.57 -9.97
C VAL A 86 5.99 -34.95 -10.32
N ALA A 87 6.00 -35.86 -9.35
CA ALA A 87 5.50 -37.23 -9.51
C ALA A 87 3.98 -37.29 -9.33
N ARG A 88 3.46 -36.55 -8.34
CA ARG A 88 2.03 -36.47 -8.05
C ARG A 88 1.66 -35.13 -7.44
N VAL A 89 0.51 -34.60 -7.86
CA VAL A 89 -0.18 -33.49 -7.21
C VAL A 89 -1.34 -34.11 -6.42
N SER A 90 -1.41 -33.86 -5.11
CA SER A 90 -2.39 -34.49 -4.22
C SER A 90 -3.53 -33.56 -3.82
N ILE A 91 -3.56 -32.35 -4.39
CA ILE A 91 -4.53 -31.31 -4.06
C ILE A 91 -5.09 -30.63 -5.30
N GLU A 92 -6.32 -30.15 -5.18
CA GLU A 92 -7.00 -29.36 -6.22
C GLU A 92 -7.16 -27.89 -5.81
N PRO A 93 -7.21 -26.95 -6.77
CA PRO A 93 -7.47 -25.54 -6.47
C PRO A 93 -8.79 -25.35 -5.71
N GLY A 94 -8.74 -24.61 -4.60
CA GLY A 94 -9.90 -24.35 -3.74
C GLY A 94 -10.15 -25.40 -2.65
N GLN A 95 -9.41 -26.51 -2.66
CA GLN A 95 -9.50 -27.53 -1.62
C GLN A 95 -8.93 -27.00 -0.30
N ARG A 96 -9.62 -27.28 0.81
CA ARG A 96 -9.12 -26.94 2.15
C ARG A 96 -8.06 -27.94 2.60
N VAL A 97 -6.87 -27.44 2.93
CA VAL A 97 -5.74 -28.24 3.44
C VAL A 97 -5.41 -27.86 4.88
N ARG A 98 -4.91 -28.82 5.66
CA ARG A 98 -4.42 -28.58 7.03
C ARG A 98 -2.90 -28.49 7.04
N ALA A 99 -2.34 -27.87 8.08
CA ALA A 99 -0.89 -27.87 8.29
C ALA A 99 -0.35 -29.30 8.34
N GLY A 100 0.73 -29.58 7.61
CA GLY A 100 1.33 -30.90 7.49
C GLY A 100 0.71 -31.81 6.42
N ALA A 101 -0.35 -31.39 5.73
CA ALA A 101 -0.89 -32.16 4.61
C ALA A 101 0.10 -32.17 3.42
N THR A 102 0.24 -33.33 2.77
CA THR A 102 1.07 -33.48 1.57
C THR A 102 0.41 -32.80 0.38
N LEU A 103 1.07 -31.80 -0.21
CA LEU A 103 0.56 -31.06 -1.36
C LEU A 103 1.04 -31.69 -2.68
N PHE A 104 2.34 -31.98 -2.77
CA PHE A 104 2.99 -32.53 -3.96
C PHE A 104 4.09 -33.52 -3.56
N THR A 105 4.31 -34.50 -4.42
CA THR A 105 5.44 -35.44 -4.33
C THR A 105 6.39 -35.15 -5.47
N ILE A 106 7.67 -34.93 -5.16
CA ILE A 106 8.71 -34.58 -6.13
C ILE A 106 9.80 -35.66 -6.10
N GLU A 107 10.15 -36.15 -7.27
CA GLU A 107 11.29 -37.03 -7.52
C GLU A 107 12.49 -36.16 -7.90
N SER A 108 13.46 -36.04 -7.00
CA SER A 108 14.69 -35.28 -7.24
C SER A 108 15.84 -36.22 -7.63
N PRO A 109 16.48 -36.03 -8.80
CA PRO A 109 17.63 -36.82 -9.20
C PRO A 109 18.85 -36.57 -8.31
N ASP A 110 18.98 -35.36 -7.76
CA ASP A 110 20.06 -34.99 -6.84
C ASP A 110 19.93 -35.76 -5.52
N ALA A 111 18.73 -35.81 -4.95
CA ALA A 111 18.46 -36.60 -3.75
C ALA A 111 18.73 -38.11 -3.97
N MET A 112 18.50 -38.63 -5.18
CA MET A 112 18.84 -40.01 -5.53
C MET A 112 20.36 -40.21 -5.60
N GLY A 113 21.09 -39.30 -6.23
CA GLY A 113 22.55 -39.33 -6.30
C GLY A 113 23.21 -39.32 -4.92
N VAL A 114 22.74 -38.48 -4.00
CA VAL A 114 23.26 -38.44 -2.63
C VAL A 114 22.96 -39.75 -1.88
N ARG A 115 21.77 -40.33 -2.06
CA ARG A 115 21.40 -41.60 -1.42
C ARG A 115 22.25 -42.77 -1.91
N THR A 116 22.54 -42.84 -3.21
CA THR A 116 23.40 -43.90 -3.77
C THR A 116 24.86 -43.70 -3.35
N ALA A 117 25.37 -42.48 -3.34
CA ALA A 117 26.71 -42.19 -2.81
C ALA A 117 26.84 -42.60 -1.33
N LEU A 118 25.83 -42.29 -0.53
CA LEU A 118 25.78 -42.65 0.89
C LEU A 118 25.67 -44.17 1.10
N SER A 119 24.91 -44.90 0.28
CA SER A 119 24.87 -46.36 0.36
C SER A 119 26.22 -46.99 0.00
N GLN A 120 26.88 -46.50 -1.06
CA GLN A 120 28.22 -46.93 -1.44
C GLN A 120 29.26 -46.64 -0.36
N ALA A 121 29.24 -45.45 0.23
CA ALA A 121 30.15 -45.08 1.31
C ALA A 121 29.98 -45.99 2.54
N ARG A 122 28.73 -46.32 2.90
CA ARG A 122 28.45 -47.28 4.00
C ARG A 122 28.97 -48.67 3.70
N LEU A 123 28.84 -49.15 2.47
CA LEU A 123 29.40 -50.45 2.07
C LEU A 123 30.93 -50.46 2.14
N LYS A 124 31.59 -49.37 1.72
CA LYS A 124 33.04 -49.22 1.85
C LYS A 124 33.49 -49.28 3.30
N VAL A 125 32.81 -48.57 4.20
CA VAL A 125 33.13 -48.60 5.64
C VAL A 125 33.02 -50.02 6.19
N ARG A 126 31.91 -50.72 5.91
CA ARG A 126 31.72 -52.12 6.37
C ARG A 126 32.82 -53.06 5.85
N LEU A 127 33.20 -52.91 4.58
CA LEU A 127 34.27 -53.72 3.99
C LEU A 127 35.59 -53.46 4.72
N GLN A 128 35.95 -52.19 4.93
CA GLN A 128 37.20 -51.84 5.63
C GLN A 128 37.20 -52.31 7.08
N GLU A 129 36.06 -52.23 7.77
CA GLU A 129 35.90 -52.79 9.12
C GLU A 129 36.11 -54.31 9.11
N GLU A 130 35.58 -55.04 8.13
CA GLU A 130 35.78 -56.49 8.02
C GLU A 130 37.24 -56.84 7.69
N VAL A 131 37.88 -56.08 6.81
CA VAL A 131 39.32 -56.25 6.50
C VAL A 131 40.17 -56.00 7.74
N LEU A 132 39.87 -54.94 8.49
CA LEU A 132 40.56 -54.63 9.74
C LEU A 132 40.33 -55.71 10.80
N ALA A 133 39.10 -56.18 10.97
CA ALA A 133 38.78 -57.28 11.89
C ALA A 133 39.56 -58.54 11.54
N ARG A 134 39.61 -58.89 10.25
CA ARG A 134 40.38 -60.04 9.74
C ARG A 134 41.87 -59.88 10.00
N GLN A 135 42.45 -58.70 9.74
CA GLN A 135 43.86 -58.40 10.01
C GLN A 135 44.19 -58.51 11.50
N THR A 136 43.34 -57.95 12.37
CA THR A 136 43.57 -58.03 13.83
C THR A 136 43.46 -59.45 14.36
N GLU A 137 42.58 -60.28 13.80
CA GLU A 137 42.46 -61.70 14.17
C GLU A 137 43.69 -62.51 13.76
N MET A 138 44.22 -62.26 12.56
CA MET A 138 45.47 -62.90 12.10
C MET A 138 46.65 -62.56 13.02
N VAL A 139 46.79 -61.28 13.39
CA VAL A 139 47.83 -60.82 14.33
C VAL A 139 47.68 -61.49 15.70
N LYS A 140 46.45 -61.57 16.26
CA LYS A 140 46.19 -62.23 17.56
C LYS A 140 46.57 -63.70 17.57
N ARG A 141 46.36 -64.40 16.45
CA ARG A 141 46.69 -65.82 16.30
C ARG A 141 48.18 -66.07 16.04
N GLY A 142 49.00 -65.03 15.94
CA GLY A 142 50.42 -65.15 15.65
C GLY A 142 50.72 -65.58 14.20
N VAL A 143 49.77 -65.42 13.28
CA VAL A 143 49.94 -65.74 11.86
C VAL A 143 50.00 -64.44 11.06
N GLY A 144 51.21 -63.96 10.80
CA GLY A 144 51.43 -62.73 10.03
C GLY A 144 52.91 -62.45 9.75
N LEU A 145 53.18 -61.65 8.72
CA LEU A 145 54.52 -61.28 8.22
C LEU A 145 55.47 -60.68 9.27
N GLU A 146 54.96 -60.25 10.44
CA GLU A 146 55.80 -59.78 11.54
C GLU A 146 56.48 -60.92 12.30
N VAL A 147 55.89 -62.12 12.39
CA VAL A 147 56.56 -63.28 13.01
C VAL A 147 57.72 -63.77 12.14
N GLU A 148 57.58 -63.72 10.81
CA GLU A 148 58.67 -64.05 9.87
C GLU A 148 59.80 -63.00 9.83
N ARG A 149 59.62 -61.81 10.43
CA ARG A 149 60.67 -60.77 10.49
C ARG A 149 61.53 -60.84 11.75
N PHE A 150 61.09 -61.56 12.78
CA PHE A 150 61.80 -61.70 14.06
C PHE A 150 62.45 -63.07 14.29
N GLU A 151 62.40 -63.98 13.31
CA GLU A 151 63.26 -65.18 13.22
C GLU A 151 64.46 -64.97 12.29
#